data_AF-A0A1F6WXQ0-F1
#
_entry.id   AF-A0A1F6WXQ0-F1
#
_cell.length_a   1.000
_cell.length_b   1.000
_cell.length_c   1.000
_cell.angle_alpha   90.00
_cell.angle_beta   90.00
_cell.angle_gamma   90.00
#
_symmetry.space_group_name_H-M   'P 1'
#
loop_
_entity.id
_entity.type
_entity.pdbx_description
1 polymer ?
#
loop_
_entity_poly.entity_id
_entity_poly.type
_entity_poly.pdbx_seq_one_letter_code
_entity_poly.pdbx_strand_id
1 'polypeptide(L)'
;MDISRELAIKILQYLDGHKDFYFPFLVMNKEYTPEDDDFVEIEPNEWKIIEMDKNYKTFQLWENLQNLDKKTLKLMSKGFLEKMNLSTA
;
A
#
# COMPACT_ATOMS: atom_id res chain seq x y z
N MET A 1 -9.18 4.92 0.70
CA MET A 1 -9.53 4.63 2.11
C MET A 1 -8.63 5.46 3.02
N ASP A 2 -9.18 6.30 3.88
CA ASP A 2 -8.36 7.08 4.84
C ASP A 2 -7.64 6.16 5.83
N ILE A 3 -6.39 6.46 6.13
CA ILE A 3 -5.57 5.75 7.12
C ILE A 3 -4.83 6.73 8.03
N SER A 4 -4.43 6.27 9.22
CA SER A 4 -3.61 7.08 10.12
C SER A 4 -2.18 7.21 9.58
N ARG A 5 -1.51 8.33 9.89
CA ARG A 5 -0.08 8.54 9.63
C ARG A 5 0.79 7.40 10.18
N GLU A 6 0.48 6.91 11.38
CA GLU A 6 1.19 5.79 11.99
C GLU A 6 1.06 4.50 11.16
N LEU A 7 -0.14 4.21 10.66
CA LEU A 7 -0.37 3.06 9.80
C LEU A 7 0.35 3.22 8.46
N ALA A 8 0.32 4.42 7.86
CA ALA A 8 1.03 4.72 6.62
C ALA A 8 2.54 4.46 6.76
N ILE A 9 3.17 4.99 7.81
CA ILE A 9 4.60 4.78 8.08
C ILE A 9 4.92 3.29 8.27
N LYS A 10 4.11 2.54 9.03
CA LYS A 10 4.31 1.09 9.23
C LYS A 10 4.21 0.31 7.93
N ILE A 11 3.27 0.66 7.05
CA ILE A 11 3.14 0.04 5.72
C ILE A 11 4.39 0.33 4.90
N LEU A 12 4.77 1.60 4.75
CA LEU A 12 5.93 2.00 3.94
C LEU A 12 7.23 1.35 4.44
N GLN A 13 7.45 1.32 5.76
CA GLN A 13 8.59 0.66 6.38
C GLN A 13 8.62 -0.84 6.09
N TYR A 14 7.46 -1.52 6.15
CA TYR A 14 7.37 -2.94 5.81
C TYR A 14 7.70 -3.18 4.33
N LEU A 15 7.14 -2.38 3.42
CA LEU A 15 7.39 -2.49 1.98
C LEU A 15 8.84 -2.16 1.61
N ASP A 16 9.48 -1.26 2.34
CA ASP A 16 10.89 -0.94 2.13
C ASP A 16 11.80 -2.14 2.47
N GLY A 17 11.46 -2.91 3.51
CA GLY A 17 12.17 -4.13 3.88
C GLY A 17 11.83 -5.38 3.07
N HIS A 18 10.71 -5.38 2.35
CA HIS A 18 10.19 -6.56 1.64
C HIS A 18 9.86 -6.23 0.17
N LYS A 19 10.89 -5.92 -0.63
CA LYS A 19 10.73 -5.50 -2.04
C LYS A 19 9.99 -6.51 -2.93
N ASP A 20 10.00 -7.79 -2.57
CA ASP A 20 9.30 -8.86 -3.31
C ASP A 20 7.83 -9.05 -2.88
N PHE A 21 7.37 -8.30 -1.86
CA PHE A 21 5.99 -8.40 -1.38
C PHE A 21 5.05 -7.60 -2.28
N TYR A 22 4.04 -8.28 -2.81
CA TYR A 22 2.98 -7.61 -3.55
C TYR A 22 1.98 -6.96 -2.59
N PHE A 23 1.89 -5.63 -2.66
CA PHE A 23 0.91 -4.85 -1.93
C PHE A 23 -0.10 -4.22 -2.90
N PRO A 24 -1.40 -4.57 -2.83
CA PRO A 24 -2.40 -4.16 -3.83
C PRO A 24 -2.90 -2.72 -3.68
N PHE A 25 -2.19 -1.87 -2.94
CA PHE A 25 -2.58 -0.49 -2.70
C PHE A 25 -1.40 0.47 -2.85
N LEU A 26 -1.68 1.69 -3.29
CA LEU A 26 -0.76 2.83 -3.16
C LEU A 26 -0.98 3.51 -1.82
N VAL A 27 0.11 3.95 -1.20
CA VAL A 27 0.05 4.88 -0.06
C VAL A 27 0.10 6.28 -0.64
N MET A 28 -0.99 7.04 -0.48
CA MET A 28 -1.11 8.39 -0.99
C MET A 28 -1.04 9.41 0.15
N ASN A 29 -0.39 10.55 -0.05
CA ASN A 29 -0.42 11.69 0.87
C ASN A 29 -0.87 12.97 0.17
N LYS A 30 -1.64 13.80 0.88
CA LYS A 30 -2.13 15.07 0.35
C LYS A 30 -1.12 16.22 0.45
N GLU A 31 -0.30 16.24 1.50
CA GLU A 31 0.64 17.34 1.78
C GLU A 31 2.03 17.14 1.17
N TYR A 32 2.16 16.26 0.18
CA TYR A 32 3.45 15.93 -0.42
C TYR A 32 4.06 17.14 -1.14
N THR A 33 3.22 17.93 -1.80
CA THR A 33 3.58 19.20 -2.45
C THR A 33 2.79 20.34 -1.82
N PRO A 34 3.43 21.38 -1.26
CA PRO A 34 2.73 22.49 -0.59
C PRO A 34 1.79 23.30 -1.49
N GLU A 35 2.01 23.23 -2.80
CA GLU A 35 1.29 24.01 -3.81
C GLU A 35 0.11 23.24 -4.43
N ASP A 36 -0.01 21.94 -4.16
CA ASP A 36 -1.04 21.09 -4.76
C ASP A 36 -1.96 20.52 -3.68
N ASP A 37 -3.26 20.51 -3.98
CA ASP A 37 -4.29 19.90 -3.13
C ASP A 37 -4.53 18.43 -3.48
N ASP A 38 -3.85 17.92 -4.51
CA ASP A 38 -3.98 16.53 -4.95
C ASP A 38 -3.15 15.54 -4.12
N PHE A 39 -3.58 14.28 -4.16
CA PHE A 39 -2.88 13.17 -3.52
C PHE A 39 -1.73 12.66 -4.39
N VAL A 40 -0.55 12.53 -3.78
CA VAL A 40 0.65 11.99 -4.43
C VAL A 40 1.02 10.63 -3.83
N GLU A 41 1.44 9.69 -4.68
CA GLU A 41 1.96 8.40 -4.25
C GLU A 41 3.27 8.57 -3.48
N ILE A 42 3.36 7.84 -2.38
CA ILE A 42 4.56 7.76 -1.56
C ILE A 42 5.26 6.44 -1.83
N GLU A 43 6.53 6.53 -2.17
CA GLU A 43 7.39 5.36 -2.36
C GLU A 43 7.81 4.77 -1.00
N PRO A 44 7.95 3.44 -0.88
CA PRO A 44 8.33 2.80 0.38
C PRO A 44 9.60 3.37 1.02
N ASN A 45 10.60 3.76 0.23
CA ASN A 45 11.89 4.28 0.73
C ASN A 45 11.80 5.69 1.36
N GLU A 46 10.69 6.40 1.18
CA GLU A 46 10.48 7.75 1.72
C GLU A 46 10.00 7.75 3.19
N TRP A 47 9.75 6.56 3.77
CA TRP A 47 9.17 6.42 5.12
C TRP A 47 9.90 7.22 6.21
N LYS A 48 11.23 7.35 6.12
CA LYS A 48 12.04 8.11 7.10
C LYS A 48 11.75 9.61 7.06
N ILE A 49 11.62 10.17 5.86
CA ILE A 49 11.35 11.60 5.69
C ILE A 49 9.96 11.91 6.25
N ILE A 50 8.99 11.05 5.95
CA ILE A 50 7.61 11.18 6.43
C ILE A 50 7.53 10.99 7.94
N GLU A 51 8.31 10.11 8.53
CA GLU A 51 8.37 9.94 9.98
C GLU A 51 8.92 11.21 10.67
N MET A 52 9.96 11.82 10.10
CA MET A 52 10.62 13.01 10.63
C MET A 52 9.79 14.30 10.44
N ASP A 53 9.18 14.47 9.28
CA ASP A 53 8.38 15.65 8.96
C ASP A 53 6.90 15.44 9.36
N LYS A 54 6.40 16.33 10.20
CA LYS A 54 5.03 16.29 10.74
C LYS A 54 4.02 16.98 9.82
N ASN A 55 4.46 17.55 8.71
CA ASN A 55 3.57 18.19 7.72
C ASN A 55 2.74 17.17 6.94
N TYR A 56 3.26 15.96 6.74
CA TYR A 56 2.54 14.82 6.16
C TYR A 56 1.48 14.32 7.15
N LYS A 57 0.20 14.62 6.89
CA LYS A 57 -0.90 14.40 7.84
C LYS A 57 -2.01 13.52 7.27
N THR A 58 -2.39 13.75 6.03
CA THR A 58 -3.56 13.15 5.40
C THR A 58 -3.12 12.02 4.49
N PHE A 59 -3.50 10.79 4.82
CA PHE A 59 -3.08 9.60 4.08
C PHE A 59 -4.28 8.78 3.62
N GLN A 60 -4.15 8.22 2.42
CA GLN A 60 -5.13 7.30 1.87
C GLN A 60 -4.45 6.07 1.27
N LEU A 61 -5.15 4.93 1.32
CA LEU A 61 -4.87 3.78 0.46
C LEU A 61 -5.74 3.83 -0.78
N TRP A 62 -5.12 3.80 -1.95
CA TRP A 62 -5.79 3.71 -3.25
C TRP A 62 -5.51 2.35 -3.86
N GLU A 63 -6.50 1.72 -4.48
CA GLU A 63 -6.31 0.39 -5.09
C GLU A 63 -5.30 0.46 -6.25
N ASN A 64 -4.25 -0.35 -6.20
CA ASN A 64 -3.32 -0.55 -7.29
C ASN A 64 -3.46 -1.95 -7.88
N LEU A 65 -4.53 -2.17 -8.64
CA LEU A 65 -4.78 -3.45 -9.28
C LEU A 65 -4.01 -3.64 -10.60
N GLN A 66 -3.27 -2.61 -11.05
CA GLN A 66 -2.60 -2.63 -12.36
C GLN A 66 -1.29 -3.43 -12.37
N ASN A 67 -0.73 -3.77 -11.20
CA ASN A 67 0.56 -4.46 -11.06
C ASN A 67 0.45 -5.92 -10.60
N LEU A 68 -0.66 -6.60 -10.87
CA LEU A 68 -0.82 -8.02 -10.56
C LEU A 68 0.08 -8.88 -11.47
N ASP A 69 1.29 -9.20 -11.02
CA ASP A 69 2.17 -10.12 -11.74
C ASP A 69 1.59 -11.55 -11.77
N LYS A 70 2.01 -12.37 -12.74
CA LYS A 70 1.47 -13.72 -12.95
C LYS A 70 1.63 -14.65 -11.73
N LYS A 71 2.69 -14.50 -10.93
CA LYS A 71 2.92 -15.28 -9.72
C LYS A 71 1.94 -14.85 -8.62
N THR A 72 1.74 -13.55 -8.46
CA THR A 72 0.75 -12.98 -7.53
C THR A 72 -0.67 -13.41 -7.90
N LEU A 73 -1.07 -13.30 -9.17
CA LEU A 73 -2.35 -13.81 -9.67
C LEU A 73 -2.53 -15.30 -9.36
N LYS A 74 -1.49 -16.11 -9.57
CA LYS A 74 -1.52 -17.54 -9.30
C LYS A 74 -1.70 -17.85 -7.81
N LEU A 75 -1.01 -17.12 -6.93
CA LEU A 75 -1.11 -17.29 -5.48
C LEU A 75 -2.48 -16.87 -4.95
N MET A 76 -3.01 -15.71 -5.39
CA MET A 76 -4.35 -15.26 -5.05
C MET A 76 -5.42 -16.24 -5.55
N SER A 77 -5.28 -16.72 -6.80
CA SER A 77 -6.19 -17.71 -7.38
C SER A 77 -6.16 -19.03 -6.61
N LYS A 78 -4.99 -19.48 -6.16
CA LYS A 78 -4.86 -20.73 -5.39
C LYS A 78 -5.61 -20.65 -4.07
N GLY A 79 -5.39 -19.59 -3.27
CA GLY A 79 -6.09 -19.42 -2.00
C GLY A 79 -7.61 -19.29 -2.17
N PHE A 80 -8.05 -18.63 -3.25
CA PHE A 80 -9.47 -18.53 -3.58
C PHE A 80 -10.10 -19.89 -3.95
N LEU A 81 -9.45 -20.66 -4.82
CA LEU A 81 -9.90 -22.01 -5.22
C LEU A 81 -9.95 -22.98 -4.02
N GLU A 82 -8.96 -22.93 -3.13
CA GLU A 82 -8.94 -23.72 -1.90
C GLU A 82 -10.13 -23.40 -0.99
N LYS A 83 -10.45 -22.10 -0.83
CA LYS A 83 -11.62 -21.67 -0.05
C LYS A 83 -12.93 -22.17 -0.66
N MET A 84 -13.07 -22.12 -1.99
CA MET A 84 -14.26 -22.64 -2.68
C MET A 84 -14.43 -24.15 -2.50
N ASN A 85 -13.34 -24.90 -2.58
CA ASN A 85 -13.37 -26.36 -2.40
C ASN A 85 -13.60 -26.77 -0.94
N LEU A 86 -13.16 -25.96 0.03
CA LEU A 86 -13.45 -26.15 1.46
C LEU A 86 -14.88 -25.75 1.84
N SER A 87 -15.54 -24.88 1.08
CA SER A 87 -16.96 -24.55 1.27
C SER A 87 -17.94 -25.60 0.72
N THR A 88 -17.44 -26.72 0.19
CA THR A 88 -18.24 -27.86 -0.29
C THR A 88 -18.06 -29.15 0.51
N ALA A 89 -17.46 -29.09 1.70
CA ALA A 89 -17.29 -30.23 2.62
C ALA A 89 -18.08 -30.05 3.92
#